data_AF-A0A1I8BPL8-F1
#
_entry.id   AF-A0A1I8BPL8-F1
#
_cell.length_a   1.000
_cell.length_b   1.000
_cell.length_c   1.000
_cell.angle_alpha   90.00
_cell.angle_beta   90.00
_cell.angle_gamma   90.00
#
_symmetry.space_group_name_H-M   'P 1'
#
loop_
_entity.id
_entity.type
_entity.pdbx_description
1 polymer ?
#
loop_
_entity_poly.entity_id
_entity_poly.type
_entity_poly.pdbx_seq_one_letter_code
_entity_poly.pdbx_strand_id
1 'polypeptide(L)'
;MVDAYLQNGSKLVDITNEFFKACEELEVGEFSMSDDFKISYAMSAIEIMDPKMDSGLNFFEWKMLNFTDKAEHTQEILRLSSKEIIATFDATFATIASWLNSQPLDQTIFSNMCMCDSEVIKNNIYLYTLSTATLHFTSLLKQFFRCASVSNEEDICLQSGHNVPSYDRTFVSTNLTDTIAKLRKTIRGNNTATEKHEFQALLIRFEFFSSLLEMFDYLLPSKETLYLLTAGVNETEIDHFVPNLYSAGEQLQKCLLLHKRILATINFGKQPPKGEKDQLFDWLSTFDSNTYLYMSTAGLPRKLQLFSRVEGYKYIEDTLETIGEIIMSVPDSVTTTWGLLELVKKFGDLHSNVLTRSVLQLILFPINRHNITGTIPFTQIAFNSINRFCGYLMNNNLQDVVAQHNSYFPHLNAPFNELFCLFERAYACLYQTHGNNLARQWDFFHVNFDDFSILINEAIQLEDEMRGVRLRVFQTQGLVLSVGGVPVNDDDDASDYTKIIQPMTPIPPLIERLRLENKMEYPLSNFFLYTILETMHHYFWIGFQLRLFLPFEFIYVYW
;
A
#
# COMPACT_ATOMS: atom_id res chain seq x y z
N MET A 1 2.70 23.22 32.55
CA MET A 1 3.67 22.27 33.14
C MET A 1 4.25 22.75 34.46
N VAL A 2 4.73 24.00 34.56
CA VAL A 2 5.28 24.56 35.81
C VAL A 2 4.26 24.52 36.96
N ASP A 3 3.00 24.89 36.69
CA ASP A 3 1.93 24.85 37.70
C ASP A 3 1.56 23.44 38.16
N ALA A 4 1.69 22.44 37.28
CA ALA A 4 1.44 21.03 37.62
C ALA A 4 2.59 20.43 38.47
N TYR A 5 3.83 20.86 38.25
CA TYR A 5 4.98 20.48 39.08
C TYR A 5 4.94 21.14 40.47
N LEU A 6 4.44 22.36 40.56
CA LEU A 6 4.24 23.09 41.81
C LEU A 6 3.13 22.48 42.69
N GLN A 7 2.12 21.84 42.08
CA GLN A 7 1.05 21.14 42.81
C GLN A 7 1.54 19.90 43.58
N ASN A 8 2.70 19.33 43.23
CA ASN A 8 3.29 18.17 43.92
C ASN A 8 4.21 18.54 45.11
N GLY A 9 4.16 19.78 45.61
CA GLY A 9 4.89 20.19 46.82
C GLY A 9 6.42 20.24 46.68
N SER A 10 6.94 20.20 45.46
CA SER A 10 8.38 20.27 45.18
C SER A 10 8.84 21.72 45.16
N LYS A 11 9.86 22.05 45.97
CA LYS A 11 10.42 23.42 46.05
C LYS A 11 11.32 23.68 44.85
N LEU A 12 10.95 24.63 44.00
CA LEU A 12 11.82 25.13 42.94
C LEU A 12 12.98 25.93 43.55
N VAL A 13 14.21 25.63 43.15
CA VAL A 13 15.43 26.36 43.53
C VAL A 13 16.03 26.94 42.25
N ASP A 14 16.29 28.25 42.27
CA ASP A 14 16.95 28.95 41.17
C ASP A 14 18.46 28.67 41.22
N ILE A 15 18.97 28.00 40.17
CA ILE A 15 20.38 27.63 40.02
C ILE A 15 21.12 28.49 38.98
N THR A 16 20.50 29.55 38.47
CA THR A 16 21.03 30.35 37.34
C THR A 16 22.46 30.84 37.60
N ASN A 17 22.70 31.43 38.76
CA ASN A 17 24.03 31.97 39.12
C ASN A 17 25.09 30.88 39.34
N GLU A 18 24.68 29.73 39.88
CA GLU A 18 25.59 28.59 40.10
C GLU A 18 25.97 27.94 38.77
N PHE A 19 25.01 27.82 37.85
CA PHE A 19 25.22 27.28 36.51
C PHE A 19 26.18 28.15 35.69
N PHE A 20 25.98 29.47 35.65
CA PHE A 20 26.89 30.37 34.91
C PHE A 20 28.32 30.33 35.46
N LYS A 21 28.51 30.24 36.78
CA LYS A 21 29.85 30.07 37.39
C LYS A 21 30.53 28.77 36.96
N ALA A 22 29.80 27.67 36.90
CA ALA A 22 30.34 26.40 36.43
C ALA A 22 30.70 26.46 34.92
N CYS A 23 29.90 27.17 34.12
CA CYS A 23 30.22 27.36 32.69
C CYS A 23 31.49 28.19 32.46
N GLU A 24 31.89 29.08 33.37
CA GLU A 24 33.15 29.83 33.28
C GLU A 24 34.40 28.93 33.40
N GLU A 25 34.25 27.72 33.94
CA GLU A 25 35.35 26.74 34.05
C GLU A 25 35.62 25.98 32.73
N LEU A 26 34.71 26.03 31.76
CA LEU A 26 34.83 25.33 30.47
C LEU A 26 35.74 26.10 29.50
N GLU A 27 36.67 25.40 28.84
CA GLU A 27 37.49 25.97 27.78
C GLU A 27 36.72 26.08 26.45
N VAL A 28 37.20 26.95 25.55
CA VAL A 28 36.59 27.13 24.22
C VAL A 28 36.70 25.83 23.42
N GLY A 29 35.55 25.24 23.10
CA GLY A 29 35.47 23.98 22.36
C GLY A 29 35.22 22.75 23.23
N GLU A 30 35.15 22.92 24.55
CA GLU A 30 34.72 21.86 25.47
C GLU A 30 33.20 21.78 25.58
N PHE A 31 32.68 20.56 25.71
CA PHE A 31 31.26 20.27 25.90
C PHE A 31 31.09 19.43 27.15
N SER A 32 30.22 19.87 28.07
CA SER A 32 29.77 19.05 29.20
C SER A 32 28.52 18.27 28.80
N MET A 33 28.67 16.98 28.54
CA MET A 33 27.58 16.08 28.11
C MET A 33 27.79 14.68 28.69
N SER A 34 26.72 13.85 28.68
CA SER A 34 26.82 12.44 29.08
C SER A 34 27.70 11.65 28.10
N ASP A 35 28.43 10.65 28.60
CA ASP A 35 29.29 9.77 27.80
C ASP A 35 28.52 9.03 26.70
N ASP A 36 27.24 8.73 26.94
CA ASP A 36 26.37 8.04 25.98
C ASP A 36 25.76 8.97 24.92
N PHE A 37 25.86 10.29 25.11
CA PHE A 37 25.28 11.25 24.18
C PHE A 37 26.19 11.42 22.96
N LYS A 38 25.62 11.50 21.76
CA LYS A 38 26.36 11.79 20.53
C LYS A 38 26.01 13.18 20.03
N ILE A 39 27.02 13.98 19.72
CA ILE A 39 26.85 15.35 19.18
C ILE A 39 26.01 15.35 17.90
N SER A 40 26.04 14.27 17.10
CA SER A 40 25.19 14.13 15.91
C SER A 40 23.70 14.26 16.23
N TYR A 41 23.24 13.89 17.43
CA TYR A 41 21.85 14.06 17.83
C TYR A 41 21.47 15.53 18.05
N ALA A 42 22.45 16.39 18.39
CA ALA A 42 22.23 17.82 18.51
C ALA A 42 22.02 18.51 17.14
N MET A 43 22.37 17.86 16.02
CA MET A 43 22.15 18.43 14.68
C MET A 43 20.66 18.56 14.32
N SER A 44 19.77 17.81 14.98
CA SER A 44 18.32 17.92 14.85
C SER A 44 17.68 18.75 15.97
N ALA A 45 18.48 19.36 16.85
CA ALA A 45 17.96 20.18 17.94
C ALA A 45 17.30 21.46 17.41
N ILE A 46 16.30 21.92 18.14
CA ILE A 46 15.58 23.16 17.84
C ILE A 46 16.18 24.28 18.67
N GLU A 47 16.51 25.37 18.00
CA GLU A 47 16.96 26.60 18.65
C GLU A 47 15.75 27.47 18.99
N ILE A 48 15.52 27.67 20.29
CA ILE A 48 14.44 28.53 20.79
C ILE A 48 14.81 29.99 20.50
N MET A 49 13.82 30.82 20.17
CA MET A 49 13.98 32.22 19.76
C MET A 49 14.57 32.47 18.37
N ASP A 50 14.83 31.44 17.56
CA ASP A 50 15.14 31.62 16.13
C ASP A 50 13.85 31.51 15.28
N PRO A 51 13.43 32.55 14.52
CA PRO A 51 12.23 32.51 13.68
C PRO A 51 12.15 31.38 12.66
N LYS A 52 13.29 30.79 12.26
CA LYS A 52 13.37 29.69 11.29
C LYS A 52 13.38 28.31 11.92
N MET A 53 13.64 28.22 13.23
CA MET A 53 13.75 26.95 13.95
C MET A 53 12.64 26.79 15.00
N ASP A 54 12.23 27.89 15.62
CA ASP A 54 11.22 27.97 16.66
C ASP A 54 9.85 28.33 16.07
N SER A 55 9.01 27.31 15.91
CA SER A 55 7.62 27.48 15.50
C SER A 55 6.76 28.23 16.53
N GLY A 56 7.18 28.27 17.80
CA GLY A 56 6.52 29.00 18.87
C GLY A 56 6.78 30.51 18.86
N LEU A 57 7.77 31.00 18.11
CA LEU A 57 8.08 32.43 18.01
C LEU A 57 7.04 33.19 17.17
N ASN A 58 6.33 32.51 16.27
CA ASN A 58 5.29 33.12 15.45
C ASN A 58 4.00 33.30 16.30
N PHE A 59 3.98 34.35 17.13
CA PHE A 59 2.79 34.77 17.87
C PHE A 59 1.72 35.27 16.90
N PHE A 60 0.75 34.42 16.59
CA PHE A 60 -0.47 34.80 15.87
C PHE A 60 -1.63 34.99 16.86
N GLU A 61 -2.62 35.80 16.50
CA GLU A 61 -3.93 35.75 17.18
C GLU A 61 -4.57 34.40 16.87
N TRP A 62 -4.41 33.46 17.79
CA TRP A 62 -4.81 32.09 17.58
C TRP A 62 -6.33 31.94 17.66
N LYS A 63 -6.97 31.50 16.57
CA LYS A 63 -8.41 31.20 16.60
C LYS A 63 -8.69 29.93 17.40
N MET A 64 -7.78 28.96 17.37
CA MET A 64 -7.90 27.72 18.14
C MET A 64 -7.98 27.95 19.66
N LEU A 65 -7.20 28.88 20.23
CA LEU A 65 -7.30 29.18 21.66
C LEU A 65 -8.69 29.74 22.02
N ASN A 66 -9.29 30.52 21.13
CA ASN A 66 -10.68 30.96 21.28
C ASN A 66 -11.69 29.82 21.05
N PHE A 67 -11.35 28.79 20.28
CA PHE A 67 -12.20 27.64 20.01
C PHE A 67 -12.41 26.75 21.25
N THR A 68 -11.36 26.50 22.03
CA THR A 68 -11.42 25.64 23.23
C THR A 68 -11.84 26.41 24.49
N ASP A 69 -11.40 27.66 24.65
CA ASP A 69 -11.56 28.37 25.93
C ASP A 69 -12.80 29.28 25.99
N LYS A 70 -13.41 29.64 24.85
CA LYS A 70 -14.56 30.57 24.81
C LYS A 70 -15.82 29.89 24.30
N ALA A 71 -16.79 29.75 25.22
CA ALA A 71 -18.14 29.27 24.91
C ALA A 71 -18.84 30.06 23.78
N GLU A 72 -18.53 31.34 23.60
CA GLU A 72 -19.09 32.18 22.54
C GLU A 72 -18.66 31.73 21.14
N HIS A 73 -17.36 31.45 20.93
CA HIS A 73 -16.84 31.04 19.62
C HIS A 73 -17.27 29.61 19.28
N THR A 74 -17.34 28.73 20.29
CA THR A 74 -17.98 27.42 20.17
C THR A 74 -19.44 27.55 19.73
N GLN A 75 -20.21 28.49 20.31
CA GLN A 75 -21.61 28.71 19.92
C GLN A 75 -21.77 29.26 18.50
N GLU A 76 -20.83 30.08 18.02
CA GLU A 76 -20.81 30.56 16.63
C GLU A 76 -20.61 29.40 15.64
N ILE A 77 -19.69 28.48 15.92
CA ILE A 77 -19.44 27.30 15.06
C ILE A 77 -20.59 26.29 15.12
N LEU A 78 -21.30 26.20 16.25
CA LEU A 78 -22.52 25.40 16.34
C LEU A 78 -23.69 25.99 15.52
N ARG A 79 -23.64 27.28 15.15
CA ARG A 79 -24.68 28.00 14.40
C ARG A 79 -24.29 28.30 12.95
N LEU A 80 -23.30 27.60 12.39
CA LEU A 80 -22.88 27.82 11.01
C LEU A 80 -24.02 27.62 10.02
N SER A 81 -24.03 28.48 9.02
CA SER A 81 -24.95 28.36 7.89
C SER A 81 -24.65 27.11 7.06
N SER A 82 -25.66 26.60 6.35
CA SER A 82 -25.47 25.48 5.42
C SER A 82 -24.36 25.75 4.40
N LYS A 83 -24.22 27.00 3.93
CA LYS A 83 -23.13 27.43 3.03
C LYS A 83 -21.75 27.27 3.64
N GLU A 84 -21.58 27.60 4.92
CA GLU A 84 -20.30 27.46 5.63
C GLU A 84 -19.95 25.99 5.87
N ILE A 85 -20.95 25.17 6.19
CA ILE A 85 -20.76 23.73 6.35
C ILE A 85 -20.34 23.09 5.02
N ILE A 86 -20.98 23.48 3.90
CA ILE A 86 -20.59 23.02 2.55
C ILE A 86 -19.13 23.40 2.24
N ALA A 87 -18.75 24.66 2.48
CA ALA A 87 -17.39 25.11 2.23
C ALA A 87 -16.36 24.40 3.13
N THR A 88 -16.73 24.14 4.40
CA THR A 88 -15.90 23.38 5.36
C THR A 88 -15.70 21.94 4.87
N PHE A 89 -16.74 21.32 4.34
CA PHE A 89 -16.67 19.97 3.78
C PHE A 89 -15.71 19.92 2.58
N ASP A 90 -15.87 20.86 1.64
CA ASP A 90 -15.01 20.95 0.45
C ASP A 90 -13.54 21.22 0.82
N ALA A 91 -13.30 22.13 1.76
CA ALA A 91 -11.97 22.41 2.28
C ALA A 91 -11.36 21.19 2.99
N THR A 92 -12.16 20.41 3.73
CA THR A 92 -11.69 19.17 4.38
C THR A 92 -11.19 18.17 3.34
N PHE A 93 -11.92 17.95 2.25
CA PHE A 93 -11.45 17.07 1.16
C PHE A 93 -10.18 17.60 0.47
N ALA A 94 -10.04 18.91 0.32
CA ALA A 94 -8.81 19.51 -0.19
C ALA A 94 -7.61 19.29 0.74
N THR A 95 -7.81 19.33 2.06
CA THR A 95 -6.75 19.01 3.02
C THR A 95 -6.37 17.53 3.01
N ILE A 96 -7.34 16.62 2.85
CA ILE A 96 -7.06 15.18 2.66
C ILE A 96 -6.24 14.96 1.38
N ALA A 97 -6.64 15.58 0.27
CA ALA A 97 -5.89 15.48 -0.99
C ALA A 97 -4.47 16.04 -0.84
N SER A 98 -4.30 17.14 -0.11
CA SER A 98 -2.99 17.75 0.15
C SER A 98 -2.10 16.83 1.00
N TRP A 99 -2.67 16.17 2.01
CA TRP A 99 -1.97 15.16 2.81
C TRP A 99 -1.51 13.97 1.97
N LEU A 100 -2.37 13.46 1.09
CA LEU A 100 -2.03 12.40 0.15
C LEU A 100 -0.96 12.81 -0.87
N ASN A 101 -0.78 14.11 -1.11
CA ASN A 101 0.30 14.70 -1.90
C ASN A 101 1.49 15.14 -1.02
N SER A 102 1.81 14.32 -0.02
CA SER A 102 3.00 14.41 0.84
C SER A 102 3.08 15.65 1.75
N GLN A 103 2.01 16.42 1.93
CA GLN A 103 1.98 17.46 2.97
C GLN A 103 1.80 16.82 4.38
N PRO A 104 2.32 17.44 5.45
CA PRO A 104 2.21 16.89 6.81
C PRO A 104 0.77 16.74 7.28
N LEU A 105 0.46 15.63 7.96
CA LEU A 105 -0.88 15.35 8.49
C LEU A 105 -1.36 16.43 9.48
N ASP A 106 -0.50 16.82 10.42
CA ASP A 106 -0.79 17.86 11.43
C ASP A 106 -1.15 19.21 10.79
N GLN A 107 -0.50 19.56 9.68
CA GLN A 107 -0.67 20.87 9.04
C GLN A 107 -1.78 20.89 7.99
N THR A 108 -2.33 19.73 7.64
CA THR A 108 -3.38 19.57 6.62
C THR A 108 -4.73 19.33 7.29
N ILE A 109 -5.03 18.10 7.67
CA ILE A 109 -6.35 17.71 8.20
C ILE A 109 -6.62 18.40 9.55
N PHE A 110 -5.61 18.51 10.41
CA PHE A 110 -5.74 19.19 11.71
C PHE A 110 -5.67 20.72 11.62
N SER A 111 -5.54 21.31 10.42
CA SER A 111 -5.87 22.75 10.24
C SER A 111 -7.37 23.02 10.39
N ASN A 112 -8.21 21.99 10.22
CA ASN A 112 -9.62 22.04 10.55
C ASN A 112 -9.80 21.81 12.06
N MET A 113 -10.19 22.86 12.77
CA MET A 113 -10.39 22.83 14.23
C MET A 113 -11.49 21.84 14.65
N CYS A 114 -12.44 21.51 13.77
CA CYS A 114 -13.46 20.50 14.04
C CYS A 114 -12.88 19.07 14.19
N MET A 115 -11.66 18.82 13.70
CA MET A 115 -10.98 17.52 13.83
C MET A 115 -10.21 17.39 15.14
N CYS A 116 -9.99 18.51 15.81
CA CYS A 116 -9.16 18.61 17.01
C CYS A 116 -9.91 18.18 18.27
N ASP A 117 -11.16 18.65 18.41
CA ASP A 117 -12.03 18.30 19.53
C ASP A 117 -13.46 18.03 19.05
N SER A 118 -13.79 16.74 18.96
CA SER A 118 -15.11 16.27 18.53
C SER A 118 -16.22 16.51 19.56
N GLU A 119 -15.91 16.73 20.85
CA GLU A 119 -16.93 16.98 21.87
C GLU A 119 -17.52 18.39 21.73
N VAL A 120 -16.70 19.37 21.36
CA VAL A 120 -17.11 20.77 21.14
C VAL A 120 -18.18 20.89 20.05
N ILE A 121 -18.10 20.06 19.00
CA ILE A 121 -18.98 20.11 17.83
C ILE A 121 -20.18 19.16 17.90
N LYS A 122 -20.34 18.39 18.99
CA LYS A 122 -21.37 17.34 19.15
C LYS A 122 -22.80 17.81 18.90
N ASN A 123 -23.09 19.07 19.19
CA ASN A 123 -24.41 19.66 19.01
C ASN A 123 -24.76 19.99 17.55
N ASN A 124 -23.76 20.11 16.67
CA ASN A 124 -23.96 20.28 15.23
C ASN A 124 -23.75 18.94 14.52
N ILE A 125 -24.87 18.26 14.21
CA ILE A 125 -24.85 16.92 13.64
C ILE A 125 -24.03 16.79 12.35
N TYR A 126 -24.03 17.82 11.50
CA TYR A 126 -23.33 17.80 10.22
C TYR A 126 -21.82 17.87 10.41
N LEU A 127 -21.35 18.81 11.25
CA LEU A 127 -19.93 18.93 11.56
C LEU A 127 -19.42 17.72 12.34
N TYR A 128 -20.21 17.23 13.29
CA TYR A 128 -19.86 16.04 14.08
C TYR A 128 -19.72 14.80 13.20
N THR A 129 -20.65 14.59 12.25
CA THR A 129 -20.60 13.46 11.32
C THR A 129 -19.44 13.60 10.34
N LEU A 130 -19.17 14.82 9.84
CA LEU A 130 -18.00 15.09 9.00
C LEU A 130 -16.69 14.79 9.76
N SER A 131 -16.58 15.23 11.02
CA SER A 131 -15.38 15.03 11.84
C SER A 131 -15.12 13.56 12.14
N THR A 132 -16.12 12.87 12.69
CA THR A 132 -16.03 11.43 12.98
C THR A 132 -15.69 10.60 11.74
N ALA A 133 -16.32 10.87 10.59
CA ALA A 133 -16.01 10.19 9.34
C ALA A 133 -14.60 10.51 8.82
N THR A 134 -14.16 11.76 8.89
CA THR A 134 -12.80 12.19 8.45
C THR A 134 -11.72 11.58 9.32
N LEU A 135 -11.90 11.57 10.64
CA LEU A 135 -10.95 10.97 11.58
C LEU A 135 -10.88 9.44 11.41
N HIS A 136 -12.02 8.77 11.22
CA HIS A 136 -12.05 7.35 10.88
C HIS A 136 -11.33 7.07 9.56
N PHE A 137 -11.64 7.82 8.51
CA PHE A 137 -11.01 7.66 7.20
C PHE A 137 -9.49 7.89 7.26
N THR A 138 -9.05 8.94 7.94
CA THR A 138 -7.63 9.24 8.17
C THR A 138 -6.96 8.09 8.91
N SER A 139 -7.59 7.57 9.95
CA SER A 139 -7.04 6.45 10.71
C SER A 139 -6.99 5.15 9.89
N LEU A 140 -7.96 4.91 9.02
CA LEU A 140 -8.00 3.78 8.11
C LEU A 140 -6.84 3.88 7.11
N LEU A 141 -6.69 5.04 6.45
CA LEU A 141 -5.61 5.30 5.51
C LEU A 141 -4.23 5.18 6.16
N LYS A 142 -4.04 5.70 7.37
CA LYS A 142 -2.78 5.52 8.13
C LYS A 142 -2.44 4.04 8.31
N GLN A 143 -3.43 3.19 8.54
CA GLN A 143 -3.20 1.77 8.69
C GLN A 143 -2.88 1.11 7.34
N PHE A 144 -3.54 1.53 6.26
CA PHE A 144 -3.18 1.08 4.90
C PHE A 144 -1.72 1.39 4.55
N PHE A 145 -1.28 2.62 4.81
CA PHE A 145 0.11 3.02 4.53
C PHE A 145 1.14 2.31 5.39
N ARG A 146 0.78 1.88 6.62
CA ARG A 146 1.68 1.08 7.47
C ARG A 146 1.83 -0.36 6.98
N CYS A 147 0.81 -0.92 6.35
CA CYS A 147 0.83 -2.27 5.80
C CYS A 147 1.38 -2.32 4.37
N ALA A 148 1.26 -1.24 3.61
CA ALA A 148 1.85 -1.11 2.28
C ALA A 148 3.36 -0.79 2.36
N SER A 149 4.13 -1.17 1.34
CA SER A 149 5.51 -0.71 1.17
C SER A 149 5.52 0.74 0.71
N VAL A 150 5.51 1.66 1.68
CA VAL A 150 5.54 3.12 1.48
C VAL A 150 6.51 3.71 2.50
N SER A 151 7.34 4.67 2.07
CA SER A 151 8.34 5.29 2.95
C SER A 151 7.74 6.50 3.68
N ASN A 152 7.70 6.43 5.02
CA ASN A 152 7.25 7.56 5.85
C ASN A 152 8.22 8.76 5.71
N GLU A 153 7.67 9.98 5.74
CA GLU A 153 8.36 11.26 5.54
C GLU A 153 8.97 11.49 4.15
N GLU A 154 8.83 10.53 3.24
CA GLU A 154 9.27 10.65 1.85
C GLU A 154 8.07 10.58 0.90
N ASP A 155 7.32 9.46 0.92
CA ASP A 155 6.09 9.31 0.15
C ASP A 155 4.92 10.02 0.84
N ILE A 156 4.80 9.84 2.16
CA ILE A 156 3.71 10.40 2.97
C ILE A 156 4.15 10.65 4.40
N CYS A 157 3.62 11.70 5.02
CA CYS A 157 3.86 12.00 6.42
C CYS A 157 2.72 11.43 7.28
N LEU A 158 2.98 10.32 7.98
CA LEU A 158 1.99 9.64 8.85
C LEU A 158 2.01 10.13 10.29
N GLN A 159 3.12 10.75 10.70
CA GLN A 159 3.30 11.20 12.07
C GLN A 159 2.35 12.35 12.38
N SER A 160 1.82 12.30 13.59
CA SER A 160 1.03 13.37 14.20
C SER A 160 1.49 13.52 15.63
N GLY A 161 1.62 14.75 16.11
CA GLY A 161 1.93 15.03 17.51
C GLY A 161 0.83 14.54 18.49
N HIS A 162 -0.36 14.23 17.98
CA HIS A 162 -1.48 13.67 18.77
C HIS A 162 -1.93 12.29 18.28
N ASN A 163 -2.55 11.56 19.20
CA ASN A 163 -3.28 10.35 18.86
C ASN A 163 -4.55 10.71 18.10
N VAL A 164 -4.57 10.43 16.79
CA VAL A 164 -5.78 10.52 15.96
C VAL A 164 -6.87 9.65 16.59
N PRO A 165 -8.02 10.22 16.99
CA PRO A 165 -9.10 9.45 17.59
C PRO A 165 -9.57 8.34 16.66
N SER A 166 -9.69 7.12 17.20
CA SER A 166 -10.19 5.98 16.46
C SER A 166 -11.69 5.81 16.72
N TYR A 167 -12.50 6.08 15.71
CA TYR A 167 -13.93 5.74 15.76
C TYR A 167 -14.17 4.36 15.16
N ASP A 168 -15.09 3.62 15.78
CA ASP A 168 -15.55 2.34 15.26
C ASP A 168 -16.29 2.52 13.93
N ARG A 169 -16.11 1.56 13.03
CA ARG A 169 -16.70 1.56 11.69
C ARG A 169 -18.22 1.58 11.74
N THR A 170 -18.83 0.77 12.62
CA THR A 170 -20.29 0.66 12.69
C THR A 170 -20.91 1.97 13.14
N PHE A 171 -20.30 2.61 14.14
CA PHE A 171 -20.69 3.92 14.63
C PHE A 171 -20.65 5.00 13.54
N VAL A 172 -19.56 5.07 12.77
CA VAL A 172 -19.41 6.05 11.68
C VAL A 172 -20.46 5.83 10.59
N SER A 173 -20.69 4.58 10.19
CA SER A 173 -21.69 4.22 9.19
C SER A 173 -23.12 4.57 9.66
N THR A 174 -23.46 4.30 10.92
CA THR A 174 -24.75 4.69 11.50
C THR A 174 -24.92 6.22 11.52
N ASN A 175 -23.89 6.97 11.93
CA ASN A 175 -23.97 8.44 11.94
C ASN A 175 -24.16 9.03 10.54
N LEU A 176 -23.46 8.49 9.53
CA LEU A 176 -23.61 8.91 8.14
C LEU A 176 -25.02 8.62 7.62
N THR A 177 -25.53 7.41 7.82
CA THR A 177 -26.87 7.01 7.37
C THR A 177 -27.98 7.82 8.05
N ASP A 178 -27.88 8.05 9.36
CA ASP A 178 -28.81 8.91 10.11
C ASP A 178 -28.79 10.36 9.63
N THR A 179 -27.61 10.91 9.38
CA THR A 179 -27.44 12.28 8.88
C THR A 179 -28.02 12.43 7.47
N ILE A 180 -27.76 11.46 6.58
CA ILE A 180 -28.35 11.37 5.23
C ILE A 180 -29.88 11.31 5.32
N ALA A 181 -30.44 10.47 6.20
CA ALA A 181 -31.88 10.33 6.38
C ALA A 181 -32.52 11.64 6.90
N LYS A 182 -31.86 12.30 7.87
CA LYS A 182 -32.29 13.61 8.39
C LYS A 182 -32.26 14.68 7.30
N LEU A 183 -31.19 14.76 6.50
CA LEU A 183 -31.11 15.71 5.37
C LEU A 183 -32.23 15.49 4.35
N ARG A 184 -32.50 14.23 3.97
CA ARG A 184 -33.61 13.89 3.07
C ARG A 184 -34.97 14.35 3.61
N LYS A 185 -35.19 14.23 4.93
CA LYS A 185 -36.40 14.74 5.60
C LYS A 185 -36.45 16.26 5.58
N THR A 186 -35.35 16.93 5.90
CA THR A 186 -35.24 18.39 5.90
C THR A 186 -35.51 18.98 4.51
N ILE A 187 -34.98 18.36 3.45
CA ILE A 187 -35.22 18.79 2.05
C ILE A 187 -36.71 18.73 1.68
N ARG A 188 -37.44 17.71 2.18
CA ARG A 188 -38.89 17.55 1.95
C ARG A 188 -39.74 18.53 2.77
N GLY A 189 -39.16 19.21 3.75
CA GLY A 189 -39.84 20.19 4.60
C GLY A 189 -40.18 21.51 3.88
N ASN A 190 -40.78 22.42 4.65
CA ASN A 190 -41.12 23.77 4.20
C ASN A 190 -39.92 24.71 4.29
N ASN A 191 -38.91 24.47 3.46
CA ASN A 191 -37.73 25.33 3.31
C ASN A 191 -37.84 26.15 2.02
N THR A 192 -37.11 27.28 1.98
CA THR A 192 -36.98 28.09 0.76
C THR A 192 -36.28 27.31 -0.36
N ALA A 193 -36.49 27.71 -1.61
CA ALA A 193 -35.85 27.05 -2.76
C ALA A 193 -34.31 27.07 -2.66
N THR A 194 -33.74 28.18 -2.20
CA THR A 194 -32.29 28.34 -1.99
C THR A 194 -31.75 27.39 -0.93
N GLU A 195 -32.41 27.31 0.24
CA GLU A 195 -32.01 26.38 1.30
C GLU A 195 -32.14 24.91 0.86
N LYS A 196 -33.16 24.58 0.05
CA LYS A 196 -33.30 23.24 -0.52
C LYS A 196 -32.12 22.86 -1.41
N HIS A 197 -31.62 23.78 -2.24
CA HIS A 197 -30.44 23.55 -3.06
C HIS A 197 -29.17 23.37 -2.20
N GLU A 198 -29.01 24.15 -1.13
CA GLU A 198 -27.90 24.01 -0.18
C GLU A 198 -27.94 22.65 0.55
N PHE A 199 -29.10 22.26 1.10
CA PHE A 199 -29.25 20.95 1.72
C PHE A 199 -29.04 19.79 0.74
N GLN A 200 -29.43 19.97 -0.52
CA GLN A 200 -29.17 18.98 -1.57
C GLN A 200 -27.67 18.89 -1.89
N ALA A 201 -26.95 20.01 -1.93
CA ALA A 201 -25.49 20.03 -2.10
C ALA A 201 -24.78 19.33 -0.93
N LEU A 202 -25.26 19.53 0.29
CA LEU A 202 -24.73 18.86 1.49
C LEU A 202 -25.05 17.35 1.49
N LEU A 203 -26.25 16.96 1.06
CA LEU A 203 -26.64 15.55 0.91
C LEU A 203 -25.69 14.79 -0.03
N ILE A 204 -25.39 15.37 -1.20
CA ILE A 204 -24.47 14.76 -2.18
C ILE A 204 -23.10 14.47 -1.57
N ARG A 205 -22.60 15.37 -0.74
CA ARG A 205 -21.30 15.26 -0.05
C ARG A 205 -21.26 14.13 0.97
N PHE A 206 -22.30 14.01 1.80
CA PHE A 206 -22.40 12.87 2.73
C PHE A 206 -22.62 11.54 2.02
N GLU A 207 -23.44 11.52 0.97
CA GLU A 207 -23.62 10.31 0.14
C GLU A 207 -22.31 9.89 -0.54
N PHE A 208 -21.51 10.86 -1.00
CA PHE A 208 -20.19 10.61 -1.56
C PHE A 208 -19.25 10.01 -0.53
N PHE A 209 -19.19 10.59 0.68
CA PHE A 209 -18.29 10.08 1.73
C PHE A 209 -18.71 8.68 2.21
N SER A 210 -20.02 8.42 2.34
CA SER A 210 -20.53 7.07 2.65
C SER A 210 -20.11 6.05 1.59
N SER A 211 -20.33 6.36 0.30
CA SER A 211 -19.93 5.47 -0.79
C SER A 211 -18.42 5.29 -0.91
N LEU A 212 -17.64 6.33 -0.57
CA LEU A 212 -16.18 6.24 -0.55
C LEU A 212 -15.69 5.27 0.52
N LEU A 213 -16.25 5.33 1.73
CA LEU A 213 -15.92 4.38 2.81
C LEU A 213 -16.36 2.97 2.46
N GLU A 214 -17.58 2.79 1.96
CA GLU A 214 -18.09 1.49 1.50
C GLU A 214 -17.22 0.87 0.39
N MET A 215 -16.72 1.68 -0.54
CA MET A 215 -15.80 1.23 -1.58
C MET A 215 -14.51 0.66 -0.96
N PHE A 216 -13.89 1.38 -0.02
CA PHE A 216 -12.68 0.88 0.65
C PHE A 216 -12.94 -0.37 1.50
N ASP A 217 -14.12 -0.47 2.14
CA ASP A 217 -14.51 -1.67 2.89
C ASP A 217 -14.60 -2.93 2.00
N TYR A 218 -15.00 -2.77 0.74
CA TYR A 218 -15.02 -3.89 -0.21
C TYR A 218 -13.64 -4.22 -0.76
N LEU A 219 -12.75 -3.23 -0.89
CA LEU A 219 -11.43 -3.41 -1.47
C LEU A 219 -10.40 -3.92 -0.48
N LEU A 220 -10.46 -3.47 0.78
CA LEU A 220 -9.37 -3.58 1.73
C LEU A 220 -9.82 -4.15 3.08
N PRO A 221 -8.92 -4.85 3.82
CA PRO A 221 -9.26 -5.39 5.13
C PRO A 221 -9.61 -4.28 6.13
N SER A 222 -10.33 -4.67 7.18
CA SER A 222 -10.69 -3.76 8.26
C SER A 222 -9.44 -3.17 8.93
N LYS A 223 -9.60 -1.99 9.52
CA LYS A 223 -8.52 -1.35 10.28
C LYS A 223 -8.00 -2.27 11.40
N GLU A 224 -8.91 -2.99 12.07
CA GLU A 224 -8.60 -3.92 13.16
C GLU A 224 -7.75 -5.08 12.65
N THR A 225 -8.16 -5.70 11.53
CA THR A 225 -7.40 -6.76 10.85
C THR A 225 -5.98 -6.30 10.53
N LEU A 226 -5.84 -5.11 9.95
CA LEU A 226 -4.55 -4.58 9.57
C LEU A 226 -3.69 -4.18 10.78
N TYR A 227 -4.32 -3.72 11.87
CA TYR A 227 -3.62 -3.42 13.11
C TYR A 227 -2.96 -4.69 13.68
N LEU A 228 -3.69 -5.81 13.69
CA LEU A 228 -3.16 -7.11 14.12
C LEU A 228 -1.94 -7.53 13.30
N LEU A 229 -1.97 -7.30 11.97
CA LEU A 229 -0.81 -7.54 11.10
C LEU A 229 0.39 -6.69 11.51
N THR A 230 0.20 -5.39 11.75
CA THR A 230 1.31 -4.52 12.18
C THR A 230 1.80 -4.81 13.60
N ALA A 231 0.96 -5.41 14.45
CA ALA A 231 1.32 -5.83 15.80
C ALA A 231 2.09 -7.16 15.85
N GLY A 232 2.30 -7.82 14.71
CA GLY A 232 3.03 -9.10 14.62
C GLY A 232 2.23 -10.30 15.10
N VAL A 233 0.89 -10.23 15.08
CA VAL A 233 0.03 -11.40 15.36
C VAL A 233 0.16 -12.40 14.21
N ASN A 234 0.16 -13.69 14.52
CA ASN A 234 0.28 -14.75 13.51
C ASN A 234 -0.85 -14.67 12.48
N GLU A 235 -0.49 -14.71 11.19
CA GLU A 235 -1.44 -14.61 10.07
C GLU A 235 -2.56 -15.66 10.13
N THR A 236 -2.30 -16.83 10.74
CA THR A 236 -3.27 -17.93 10.91
C THR A 236 -4.41 -17.61 11.88
N GLU A 237 -4.22 -16.62 12.76
CA GLU A 237 -5.22 -16.18 13.75
C GLU A 237 -6.09 -15.02 13.23
N ILE A 238 -5.82 -14.56 12.00
CA ILE A 238 -6.47 -13.41 11.39
C ILE A 238 -7.57 -13.89 10.43
N ASP A 239 -8.74 -13.26 10.52
CA ASP A 239 -9.86 -13.53 9.62
C ASP A 239 -9.45 -13.32 8.16
N HIS A 240 -9.74 -14.32 7.32
CA HIS A 240 -9.42 -14.25 5.90
C HIS A 240 -10.20 -13.12 5.23
N PHE A 241 -9.51 -12.27 4.48
CA PHE A 241 -10.11 -11.18 3.71
C PHE A 241 -9.94 -11.44 2.22
N VAL A 242 -11.04 -11.24 1.48
CA VAL A 242 -11.08 -11.35 0.03
C VAL A 242 -11.66 -10.06 -0.53
N PRO A 243 -10.91 -9.30 -1.36
CA PRO A 243 -11.41 -8.11 -2.01
C PRO A 243 -12.62 -8.40 -2.90
N ASN A 244 -13.71 -7.66 -2.73
CA ASN A 244 -14.88 -7.71 -3.60
C ASN A 244 -14.82 -6.60 -4.65
N LEU A 245 -14.10 -6.88 -5.74
CA LEU A 245 -13.87 -5.93 -6.84
C LEU A 245 -15.18 -5.51 -7.55
N TYR A 246 -16.19 -6.38 -7.62
CA TYR A 246 -17.46 -6.07 -8.27
C TYR A 246 -18.26 -5.01 -7.48
N SER A 247 -18.51 -5.26 -6.19
CA SER A 247 -19.24 -4.31 -5.35
C SER A 247 -18.45 -3.01 -5.12
N ALA A 248 -17.12 -3.09 -5.04
CA ALA A 248 -16.26 -1.91 -5.03
C ALA A 248 -16.42 -1.09 -6.31
N GLY A 249 -16.48 -1.73 -7.49
CA GLY A 249 -16.71 -1.08 -8.77
C GLY A 249 -18.06 -0.35 -8.85
N GLU A 250 -19.14 -0.93 -8.32
CA GLU A 250 -20.45 -0.27 -8.25
C GLU A 250 -20.40 1.00 -7.38
N GLN A 251 -19.76 0.92 -6.20
CA GLN A 251 -19.60 2.07 -5.31
C GLN A 251 -18.68 3.14 -5.90
N LEU A 252 -17.62 2.74 -6.61
CA LEU A 252 -16.73 3.65 -7.32
C LEU A 252 -17.47 4.44 -8.41
N GLN A 253 -18.28 3.78 -9.23
CA GLN A 253 -19.08 4.46 -10.25
C GLN A 253 -20.04 5.48 -9.63
N LYS A 254 -20.65 5.12 -8.50
CA LYS A 254 -21.47 6.05 -7.71
C LYS A 254 -20.65 7.22 -7.17
N CYS A 255 -19.43 6.98 -6.67
CA CYS A 255 -18.51 8.04 -6.24
C CYS A 255 -18.17 9.01 -7.37
N LEU A 256 -17.81 8.51 -8.56
CA LEU A 256 -17.50 9.34 -9.74
C LEU A 256 -18.72 10.17 -10.19
N LEU A 257 -19.93 9.61 -10.16
CA LEU A 257 -21.15 10.36 -10.46
C LEU A 257 -21.42 11.46 -9.43
N LEU A 258 -21.29 11.15 -8.14
CA LEU A 258 -21.49 12.10 -7.05
C LEU A 258 -20.41 13.20 -7.09
N HIS A 259 -19.17 12.86 -7.42
CA HIS A 259 -18.08 13.80 -7.59
C HIS A 259 -18.41 14.90 -8.63
N LYS A 260 -18.89 14.51 -9.82
CA LYS A 260 -19.33 15.46 -10.86
C LYS A 260 -20.42 16.40 -10.35
N ARG A 261 -21.34 15.90 -9.51
CA ARG A 261 -22.39 16.70 -8.87
C ARG A 261 -21.85 17.62 -7.77
N ILE A 262 -20.81 17.21 -7.04
CA ILE A 262 -20.12 18.05 -6.07
C ILE A 262 -19.50 19.24 -6.78
N LEU A 263 -18.72 19.02 -7.85
CA LEU A 263 -18.11 20.09 -8.64
C LEU A 263 -19.15 21.10 -9.16
N ALA A 264 -20.30 20.61 -9.67
CA ALA A 264 -21.40 21.46 -10.11
C ALA A 264 -22.08 22.26 -8.98
N THR A 265 -21.89 21.85 -7.73
CA THR A 265 -22.53 22.45 -6.54
C THR A 265 -21.55 23.13 -5.58
N ILE A 266 -20.27 23.26 -5.93
CA ILE A 266 -19.26 23.98 -5.11
C ILE A 266 -19.69 25.42 -4.82
N ASN A 267 -20.33 26.08 -5.79
CA ASN A 267 -20.77 27.48 -5.66
C ASN A 267 -21.85 27.71 -4.59
N PHE A 268 -22.52 26.66 -4.12
CA PHE A 268 -23.47 26.77 -3.00
C PHE A 268 -22.76 26.92 -1.65
N GLY A 269 -21.47 26.58 -1.57
CA GLY A 269 -20.65 26.87 -0.40
C GLY A 269 -20.31 28.36 -0.27
N LYS A 270 -19.93 28.79 0.94
CA LYS A 270 -19.31 30.10 1.14
C LYS A 270 -18.07 30.21 0.24
N GLN A 271 -17.91 31.36 -0.39
CA GLN A 271 -16.79 31.64 -1.29
C GLN A 271 -15.74 32.51 -0.59
N PRO A 272 -14.46 32.40 -0.97
CA PRO A 272 -13.40 33.21 -0.40
C PRO A 272 -13.71 34.71 -0.62
N PRO A 273 -13.37 35.56 0.36
CA PRO A 273 -13.39 37.01 0.18
C PRO A 273 -12.59 37.45 -1.05
N LYS A 274 -12.98 38.58 -1.66
CA LYS A 274 -12.30 39.11 -2.85
C LYS A 274 -10.81 39.35 -2.55
N GLY A 275 -9.94 38.68 -3.30
CA GLY A 275 -8.48 38.83 -3.21
C GLY A 275 -7.77 37.76 -2.37
N GLU A 276 -8.52 36.88 -1.69
CA GLU A 276 -7.94 35.78 -0.93
C GLU A 276 -7.80 34.51 -1.77
N LYS A 277 -6.76 33.72 -1.46
CA LYS A 277 -6.51 32.43 -2.10
C LYS A 277 -7.30 31.33 -1.40
N ASP A 278 -7.93 30.48 -2.18
CA ASP A 278 -8.74 29.35 -1.70
C ASP A 278 -7.86 28.16 -1.29
N GLN A 279 -6.86 28.31 -0.42
CA GLN A 279 -5.89 27.26 -0.06
C GLN A 279 -5.73 27.04 1.45
N LEU A 280 -5.29 28.06 2.20
CA LEU A 280 -5.11 27.94 3.66
C LEU A 280 -6.43 27.91 4.43
N PHE A 281 -7.53 28.27 3.75
CA PHE A 281 -8.89 28.25 4.29
C PHE A 281 -9.12 29.08 5.56
N ASP A 282 -8.16 29.93 5.96
CA ASP A 282 -8.25 30.81 7.15
C ASP A 282 -9.46 31.78 7.11
N TRP A 283 -10.14 31.94 5.98
CA TRP A 283 -11.38 32.71 5.88
C TRP A 283 -12.64 31.95 6.34
N LEU A 284 -12.53 30.64 6.53
CA LEU A 284 -13.54 29.83 7.20
C LEU A 284 -13.37 29.94 8.72
N SER A 285 -14.49 29.94 9.43
CA SER A 285 -14.52 29.94 10.90
C SER A 285 -14.04 28.63 11.51
N THR A 286 -14.06 27.55 10.73
CA THR A 286 -13.67 26.19 11.14
C THR A 286 -12.18 25.88 10.91
N PHE A 287 -11.46 26.75 10.19
CA PHE A 287 -10.07 26.54 9.83
C PHE A 287 -9.15 27.60 10.43
N ASP A 288 -7.98 27.13 10.88
CA ASP A 288 -6.86 27.94 11.29
C ASP A 288 -5.57 27.20 10.91
N SER A 289 -4.81 27.77 9.99
CA SER A 289 -3.54 27.22 9.50
C SER A 289 -2.49 27.03 10.59
N ASN A 290 -2.66 27.66 11.76
CA ASN A 290 -1.75 27.54 12.90
C ASN A 290 -2.24 26.57 13.98
N THR A 291 -3.40 25.92 13.81
CA THR A 291 -3.97 24.94 14.76
C THR A 291 -2.94 23.86 15.12
N TYR A 292 -2.14 23.44 14.14
CA TYR A 292 -1.12 22.41 14.33
C TYR A 292 -0.02 22.79 15.33
N LEU A 293 0.21 24.08 15.63
CA LEU A 293 1.26 24.51 16.57
C LEU A 293 0.97 24.08 18.01
N TYR A 294 -0.30 23.91 18.37
CA TYR A 294 -0.71 23.32 19.65
C TYR A 294 -0.54 21.81 19.66
N MET A 295 -0.60 21.24 18.46
CA MET A 295 -0.81 19.84 18.28
C MET A 295 0.48 19.07 18.03
N SER A 296 1.33 19.66 17.21
CA SER A 296 2.58 19.05 16.80
C SER A 296 3.63 19.20 17.90
N THR A 297 4.57 18.27 17.91
CA THR A 297 5.81 18.44 18.66
C THR A 297 6.56 19.67 18.17
N ALA A 298 7.38 20.28 19.03
CA ALA A 298 8.29 21.34 18.59
C ALA A 298 9.04 20.88 17.34
N GLY A 299 9.01 21.70 16.30
CA GLY A 299 9.53 21.36 14.99
C GLY A 299 9.74 22.60 14.14
N LEU A 300 10.51 22.44 13.07
CA LEU A 300 10.81 23.54 12.16
C LEU A 300 9.53 24.10 11.52
N PRO A 301 9.34 25.42 11.47
CA PRO A 301 8.30 26.05 10.68
C PRO A 301 8.35 25.59 9.22
N ARG A 302 7.24 25.04 8.70
CA ARG A 302 7.13 24.62 7.30
C ARG A 302 6.21 25.54 6.52
N LYS A 303 6.58 25.85 5.27
CA LYS A 303 5.72 26.60 4.36
C LYS A 303 4.67 25.67 3.76
N LEU A 304 3.42 25.90 4.12
CA LEU A 304 2.29 25.12 3.64
C LEU A 304 1.94 25.43 2.18
N GLN A 305 1.72 24.38 1.41
CA GLN A 305 1.16 24.45 0.06
C GLN A 305 -0.02 23.48 -0.02
N LEU A 306 -1.21 23.99 0.33
CA LEU A 306 -2.44 23.22 0.25
C LEU A 306 -3.08 23.40 -1.13
N PHE A 307 -3.73 22.35 -1.61
CA PHE A 307 -4.58 22.43 -2.79
C PHE A 307 -5.77 23.35 -2.53
N SER A 308 -6.24 24.01 -3.58
CA SER A 308 -7.54 24.63 -3.53
C SER A 308 -8.67 23.61 -3.53
N ARG A 309 -9.91 24.04 -3.19
CA ARG A 309 -11.07 23.13 -3.19
C ARG A 309 -11.26 22.43 -4.53
N VAL A 310 -11.05 23.14 -5.64
CA VAL A 310 -11.18 22.58 -6.99
C VAL A 310 -10.02 21.64 -7.33
N GLU A 311 -8.77 22.04 -7.03
CA GLU A 311 -7.59 21.19 -7.25
C GLU A 311 -7.61 19.91 -6.40
N GLY A 312 -8.05 20.01 -5.15
CA GLY A 312 -8.19 18.86 -4.26
C GLY A 312 -9.22 17.86 -4.77
N TYR A 313 -10.35 18.34 -5.28
CA TYR A 313 -11.32 17.47 -5.94
C TYR A 313 -10.78 16.86 -7.24
N LYS A 314 -10.03 17.62 -8.05
CA LYS A 314 -9.36 17.10 -9.24
C LYS A 314 -8.41 15.94 -8.90
N TYR A 315 -7.60 16.11 -7.86
CA TYR A 315 -6.70 15.05 -7.37
C TYR A 315 -7.47 13.79 -6.93
N ILE A 316 -8.60 13.96 -6.22
CA ILE A 316 -9.45 12.83 -5.82
C ILE A 316 -10.08 12.14 -7.03
N GLU A 317 -10.54 12.89 -8.03
CA GLU A 317 -11.07 12.34 -9.29
C GLU A 317 -10.04 11.44 -9.98
N ASP A 318 -8.83 11.96 -10.21
CA ASP A 318 -7.74 11.24 -10.87
C ASP A 318 -7.34 9.98 -10.06
N THR A 319 -7.41 10.06 -8.72
CA THR A 319 -7.20 8.90 -7.82
C THR A 319 -8.28 7.84 -7.98
N LEU A 320 -9.56 8.24 -8.01
CA LEU A 320 -10.69 7.32 -8.16
C LEU A 320 -10.69 6.65 -9.54
N GLU A 321 -10.36 7.39 -10.60
CA GLU A 321 -10.21 6.83 -11.95
C GLU A 321 -9.11 5.76 -11.99
N THR A 322 -7.95 6.04 -11.38
CA THR A 322 -6.84 5.09 -11.28
C THR A 322 -7.23 3.84 -10.48
N ILE A 323 -7.95 3.98 -9.36
CA ILE A 323 -8.50 2.83 -8.60
C ILE A 323 -9.47 2.03 -9.47
N GLY A 324 -10.28 2.70 -10.30
CA GLY A 324 -11.16 2.04 -11.27
C GLY A 324 -10.39 1.20 -12.29
N GLU A 325 -9.28 1.72 -12.80
CA GLU A 325 -8.40 0.94 -13.68
C GLU A 325 -7.83 -0.29 -12.96
N ILE A 326 -7.44 -0.16 -11.68
CA ILE A 326 -6.97 -1.29 -10.87
C ILE A 326 -8.05 -2.36 -10.76
N ILE A 327 -9.28 -1.98 -10.36
CA ILE A 327 -10.41 -2.90 -10.20
C ILE A 327 -10.69 -3.68 -11.49
N MET A 328 -10.60 -3.03 -12.64
CA MET A 328 -10.83 -3.66 -13.94
C MET A 328 -9.66 -4.54 -14.40
N SER A 329 -8.42 -4.18 -14.07
CA SER A 329 -7.22 -4.85 -14.61
C SER A 329 -6.79 -6.07 -13.78
N VAL A 330 -7.08 -6.08 -12.47
CA VAL A 330 -6.66 -7.15 -11.55
C VAL A 330 -7.19 -8.54 -11.96
N PRO A 331 -8.49 -8.73 -12.25
CA PRO A 331 -9.03 -10.06 -12.55
C PRO A 331 -8.33 -10.79 -13.70
N ASP A 332 -8.00 -10.06 -14.77
CA ASP A 332 -7.36 -10.63 -15.97
C ASP A 332 -5.85 -10.87 -15.77
N SER A 333 -5.22 -10.06 -14.92
CA SER A 333 -3.75 -10.05 -14.74
C SER A 333 -3.24 -11.10 -13.75
N VAL A 334 -4.08 -11.57 -12.82
CA VAL A 334 -3.70 -12.50 -11.72
C VAL A 334 -3.56 -13.97 -12.19
N THR A 335 -3.43 -14.20 -13.50
CA THR A 335 -3.28 -15.55 -14.06
C THR A 335 -1.83 -16.03 -14.17
N THR A 336 -0.91 -15.08 -14.37
CA THR A 336 0.52 -15.36 -14.59
C THR A 336 1.38 -14.33 -13.88
N THR A 337 2.62 -14.71 -13.55
CA THR A 337 3.61 -13.81 -12.96
C THR A 337 3.95 -12.63 -13.87
N TRP A 338 4.01 -12.86 -15.18
CA TRP A 338 4.21 -11.78 -16.14
C TRP A 338 3.05 -10.78 -16.13
N GLY A 339 1.79 -11.26 -16.12
CA GLY A 339 0.62 -10.39 -16.03
C GLY A 339 0.60 -9.57 -14.74
N LEU A 340 0.97 -10.18 -13.61
CA LEU A 340 1.15 -9.46 -12.35
C LEU A 340 2.26 -8.41 -12.42
N LEU A 341 3.41 -8.74 -13.03
CA LEU A 341 4.52 -7.82 -13.20
C LEU A 341 4.14 -6.62 -14.07
N GLU A 342 3.43 -6.84 -15.17
CA GLU A 342 2.93 -5.78 -16.05
C GLU A 342 1.92 -4.88 -15.34
N LEU A 343 1.02 -5.49 -14.54
CA LEU A 343 0.07 -4.76 -13.72
C LEU A 343 0.77 -3.84 -12.71
N VAL A 344 1.71 -4.37 -11.91
CA VAL A 344 2.40 -3.55 -10.89
C VAL A 344 3.32 -2.50 -11.52
N LYS A 345 3.94 -2.78 -12.68
CA LYS A 345 4.71 -1.78 -13.44
C LYS A 345 3.82 -0.62 -13.89
N LYS A 346 2.65 -0.92 -14.49
CA LYS A 346 1.70 0.10 -14.97
C LYS A 346 1.31 1.09 -13.87
N PHE A 347 1.09 0.60 -12.66
CA PHE A 347 0.67 1.41 -11.50
C PHE A 347 1.82 1.82 -10.57
N GLY A 348 3.06 1.43 -10.87
CA GLY A 348 4.28 1.87 -10.18
C GLY A 348 4.95 3.07 -10.84
N ASP A 349 4.46 3.49 -12.01
CA ASP A 349 4.97 4.61 -12.80
C ASP A 349 4.45 5.99 -12.32
N LEU A 350 4.97 7.06 -12.92
CA LEU A 350 4.79 8.49 -12.57
C LEU A 350 3.34 8.98 -12.41
N HIS A 351 2.36 8.30 -13.00
CA HIS A 351 0.96 8.72 -12.93
C HIS A 351 0.24 8.21 -11.68
N SER A 352 0.87 7.30 -10.93
CA SER A 352 0.31 6.75 -9.71
C SER A 352 0.60 7.63 -8.49
N ASN A 353 -0.35 7.69 -7.57
CA ASN A 353 -0.15 8.36 -6.29
C ASN A 353 0.10 7.35 -5.17
N VAL A 354 0.45 7.83 -3.98
CA VAL A 354 0.75 6.97 -2.83
C VAL A 354 -0.43 6.07 -2.48
N LEU A 355 -1.66 6.58 -2.56
CA LEU A 355 -2.87 5.82 -2.25
C LEU A 355 -3.12 4.70 -3.26
N THR A 356 -3.03 4.98 -4.56
CA THR A 356 -3.26 3.97 -5.61
C THR A 356 -2.23 2.84 -5.54
N ARG A 357 -0.96 3.18 -5.26
CA ARG A 357 0.11 2.20 -5.07
C ARG A 357 -0.15 1.33 -3.84
N SER A 358 -0.56 1.91 -2.72
CA SER A 358 -0.91 1.14 -1.50
C SER A 358 -2.14 0.26 -1.70
N VAL A 359 -3.18 0.78 -2.36
CA VAL A 359 -4.41 0.04 -2.65
C VAL A 359 -4.11 -1.19 -3.51
N LEU A 360 -3.30 -1.05 -4.57
CA LEU A 360 -2.91 -2.19 -5.41
C LEU A 360 -2.17 -3.25 -4.60
N GLN A 361 -1.19 -2.85 -3.79
CA GLN A 361 -0.43 -3.78 -2.96
C GLN A 361 -1.33 -4.57 -2.01
N LEU A 362 -2.27 -3.90 -1.34
CA LEU A 362 -3.18 -4.52 -0.39
C LEU A 362 -4.31 -5.32 -1.06
N ILE A 363 -4.68 -5.02 -2.30
CA ILE A 363 -5.58 -5.88 -3.08
C ILE A 363 -4.87 -7.17 -3.47
N LEU A 364 -3.61 -7.09 -3.90
CA LEU A 364 -2.82 -8.26 -4.29
C LEU A 364 -2.47 -9.12 -3.08
N PHE A 365 -2.06 -8.50 -1.97
CA PHE A 365 -1.62 -9.17 -0.74
C PHE A 365 -2.35 -8.59 0.49
N PRO A 366 -3.62 -8.97 0.72
CA PRO A 366 -4.44 -8.35 1.77
C PRO A 366 -4.02 -8.73 3.20
N ILE A 367 -3.57 -9.97 3.40
CA ILE A 367 -3.23 -10.50 4.74
C ILE A 367 -1.93 -11.29 4.66
N ASN A 368 -1.91 -12.35 3.83
CA ASN A 368 -0.76 -13.22 3.65
C ASN A 368 -0.14 -13.05 2.27
N ARG A 369 1.13 -13.42 2.16
CA ARG A 369 1.87 -13.41 0.87
C ARG A 369 1.60 -14.65 0.03
N HIS A 370 1.00 -15.67 0.62
CA HIS A 370 0.74 -16.96 -0.01
C HIS A 370 -0.50 -16.97 -0.92
N ASN A 371 -1.50 -16.14 -0.65
CA ASN A 371 -2.72 -16.08 -1.45
C ASN A 371 -2.88 -14.71 -2.11
N ILE A 372 -2.74 -14.68 -3.44
CA ILE A 372 -2.97 -13.48 -4.21
C ILE A 372 -4.47 -13.20 -4.24
N THR A 373 -4.85 -11.95 -3.97
CA THR A 373 -6.25 -11.51 -3.78
C THR A 373 -7.00 -12.29 -2.70
N GLY A 374 -6.28 -12.91 -1.76
CA GLY A 374 -6.83 -13.69 -0.65
C GLY A 374 -7.42 -15.06 -1.03
N THR A 375 -7.46 -15.41 -2.32
CA THR A 375 -8.13 -16.65 -2.81
C THR A 375 -7.24 -17.55 -3.63
N ILE A 376 -6.32 -17.00 -4.44
CA ILE A 376 -5.54 -17.78 -5.41
C ILE A 376 -4.16 -18.07 -4.80
N PRO A 377 -3.81 -19.35 -4.54
CA PRO A 377 -2.49 -19.70 -4.05
C PRO A 377 -1.40 -19.21 -5.02
N PHE A 378 -0.37 -18.55 -4.50
CA PHE A 378 0.70 -17.99 -5.33
C PHE A 378 1.48 -19.10 -6.04
N THR A 379 1.71 -20.24 -5.38
CA THR A 379 2.16 -21.48 -6.01
C THR A 379 1.39 -21.82 -7.31
N GLN A 380 0.07 -21.69 -7.35
CA GLN A 380 -0.73 -22.00 -8.55
C GLN A 380 -0.38 -21.07 -9.72
N ILE A 381 -0.19 -19.78 -9.45
CA ILE A 381 0.24 -18.79 -10.46
C ILE A 381 1.66 -19.06 -10.92
N ALA A 382 2.55 -19.46 -10.00
CA ALA A 382 3.91 -19.89 -10.32
C ALA A 382 3.90 -21.07 -11.29
N PHE A 383 3.14 -22.12 -10.97
CA PHE A 383 2.98 -23.29 -11.84
C PHE A 383 2.45 -22.93 -13.22
N ASN A 384 1.35 -22.16 -13.29
CA ASN A 384 0.78 -21.75 -14.56
C ASN A 384 1.79 -20.97 -15.43
N SER A 385 2.60 -20.12 -14.81
CA SER A 385 3.62 -19.31 -15.49
C SER A 385 4.77 -20.17 -16.02
N ILE A 386 5.32 -21.03 -15.17
CA ILE A 386 6.42 -21.94 -15.52
C ILE A 386 5.97 -22.88 -16.64
N ASN A 387 4.75 -23.41 -16.57
CA ASN A 387 4.21 -24.31 -17.59
C ASN A 387 4.05 -23.63 -18.95
N ARG A 388 3.55 -22.39 -18.95
CA ARG A 388 3.36 -21.60 -20.16
C ARG A 388 4.70 -21.24 -20.81
N PHE A 389 5.73 -20.95 -20.02
CA PHE A 389 7.05 -20.57 -20.51
C PHE A 389 7.91 -21.77 -20.93
N CYS A 390 8.09 -22.74 -20.04
CA CYS A 390 9.00 -23.87 -20.25
C CYS A 390 8.42 -24.93 -21.19
N GLY A 391 7.09 -24.93 -21.40
CA GLY A 391 6.39 -25.94 -22.20
C GLY A 391 6.40 -27.36 -21.60
N TYR A 392 6.97 -27.50 -20.39
CA TYR A 392 7.31 -28.76 -19.73
C TYR A 392 6.10 -29.66 -19.40
N LEU A 393 4.86 -29.14 -19.42
CA LEU A 393 3.66 -29.86 -18.97
C LEU A 393 2.52 -29.95 -19.97
N MET A 394 2.82 -30.02 -21.27
CA MET A 394 1.78 -30.32 -22.27
C MET A 394 1.34 -31.80 -22.27
N ASN A 395 1.34 -32.53 -21.14
CA ASN A 395 0.60 -33.80 -21.06
C ASN A 395 0.29 -34.41 -19.67
N ASN A 396 0.73 -33.88 -18.53
CA ASN A 396 0.25 -34.34 -17.21
C ASN A 396 0.23 -33.17 -16.23
N ASN A 397 -0.83 -33.05 -15.41
CA ASN A 397 -0.87 -32.06 -14.33
C ASN A 397 0.37 -32.22 -13.45
N LEU A 398 1.04 -31.14 -13.05
CA LEU A 398 2.20 -31.25 -12.14
C LEU A 398 1.80 -31.93 -10.82
N GLN A 399 0.54 -31.83 -10.38
CA GLN A 399 0.02 -32.64 -9.28
C GLN A 399 -0.04 -34.13 -9.58
N ASP A 400 -0.32 -34.54 -10.82
CA ASP A 400 -0.29 -35.94 -11.24
C ASP A 400 1.14 -36.42 -11.50
N VAL A 401 2.03 -35.56 -12.02
CA VAL A 401 3.47 -35.86 -12.15
C VAL A 401 4.12 -35.90 -10.78
N VAL A 402 3.81 -35.00 -9.85
CA VAL A 402 4.29 -35.00 -8.45
C VAL A 402 3.62 -36.12 -7.68
N ALA A 403 2.34 -36.47 -7.87
CA ALA A 403 1.72 -37.63 -7.21
C ALA A 403 2.26 -38.96 -7.76
N GLN A 404 2.50 -39.06 -9.07
CA GLN A 404 3.16 -40.22 -9.68
C GLN A 404 4.66 -40.25 -9.26
N HIS A 405 5.39 -39.14 -9.29
CA HIS A 405 6.77 -39.03 -8.82
C HIS A 405 6.91 -39.17 -7.30
N ASN A 406 5.92 -38.80 -6.48
CA ASN A 406 5.91 -39.01 -5.02
C ASN A 406 6.03 -40.49 -4.68
N SER A 407 5.56 -41.35 -5.59
CA SER A 407 5.65 -42.79 -5.48
C SER A 407 7.00 -43.35 -5.95
N TYR A 408 7.74 -42.64 -6.83
CA TYR A 408 8.99 -43.12 -7.45
C TYR A 408 10.27 -42.40 -6.97
N PHE A 409 10.21 -41.12 -6.57
CA PHE A 409 11.36 -40.26 -6.23
C PHE A 409 11.05 -39.25 -5.11
N PRO A 410 10.80 -39.70 -3.86
CA PRO A 410 10.45 -38.84 -2.73
C PRO A 410 11.53 -37.81 -2.33
N HIS A 411 12.78 -38.00 -2.77
CA HIS A 411 13.89 -37.11 -2.47
C HIS A 411 13.80 -35.75 -3.20
N LEU A 412 13.05 -35.66 -4.31
CA LEU A 412 12.89 -34.40 -5.06
C LEU A 412 11.86 -33.45 -4.46
N ASN A 413 11.10 -33.87 -3.45
CA ASN A 413 10.04 -33.05 -2.86
C ASN A 413 10.57 -31.88 -2.03
N ALA A 414 11.64 -32.12 -1.26
CA ALA A 414 12.28 -31.08 -0.48
C ALA A 414 12.81 -29.92 -1.34
N PRO A 415 13.63 -30.16 -2.38
CA PRO A 415 14.15 -29.09 -3.23
C PRO A 415 13.05 -28.40 -4.06
N PHE A 416 11.98 -29.12 -4.45
CA PHE A 416 10.83 -28.49 -5.12
C PHE A 416 10.09 -27.51 -4.21
N ASN A 417 9.83 -27.91 -2.96
CA ASN A 417 9.16 -27.05 -1.98
C ASN A 417 10.03 -25.83 -1.63
N GLU A 418 11.34 -26.04 -1.47
CA GLU A 418 12.28 -24.95 -1.21
C GLU A 418 12.31 -23.94 -2.35
N LEU A 419 12.36 -24.41 -3.61
CA LEU A 419 12.30 -23.55 -4.78
C LEU A 419 11.02 -22.70 -4.81
N PHE A 420 9.85 -23.29 -4.49
CA PHE A 420 8.59 -22.53 -4.46
C PHE A 420 8.52 -21.53 -3.30
N CYS A 421 9.07 -21.86 -2.14
CA CYS A 421 9.19 -20.89 -1.04
C CYS A 421 10.05 -19.68 -1.45
N LEU A 422 11.20 -19.94 -2.11
CA LEU A 422 12.07 -18.90 -2.63
C LEU A 422 11.40 -18.09 -3.74
N PHE A 423 10.65 -18.77 -4.63
CA PHE A 423 9.87 -18.14 -5.68
C PHE A 423 8.87 -17.13 -5.10
N GLU A 424 8.04 -17.57 -4.16
CA GLU A 424 7.00 -16.73 -3.56
C GLU A 424 7.63 -15.51 -2.90
N ARG A 425 8.74 -15.71 -2.17
CA ARG A 425 9.47 -14.60 -1.54
C ARG A 425 10.03 -13.61 -2.56
N ALA A 426 10.76 -14.10 -3.57
CA ALA A 426 11.43 -13.26 -4.56
C ALA A 426 10.43 -12.47 -5.40
N TYR A 427 9.37 -13.12 -5.90
CA TYR A 427 8.36 -12.42 -6.69
C TYR A 427 7.46 -11.50 -5.84
N ALA A 428 7.13 -11.87 -4.60
CA ALA A 428 6.41 -10.96 -3.70
C ALA A 428 7.25 -9.70 -3.41
N CYS A 429 8.56 -9.85 -3.18
CA CYS A 429 9.47 -8.72 -3.01
C CYS A 429 9.53 -7.85 -4.26
N LEU A 430 9.59 -8.46 -5.46
CA LEU A 430 9.57 -7.74 -6.73
C LEU A 430 8.29 -6.92 -6.91
N TYR A 431 7.13 -7.52 -6.65
CA TYR A 431 5.85 -6.82 -6.77
C TYR A 431 5.69 -5.70 -5.73
N GLN A 432 6.14 -5.93 -4.49
CA GLN A 432 6.14 -4.91 -3.44
C GLN A 432 7.11 -3.76 -3.77
N THR A 433 8.24 -4.06 -4.43
CA THR A 433 9.22 -3.06 -4.85
C THR A 433 8.56 -2.02 -5.76
N HIS A 434 7.80 -2.45 -6.77
CA HIS A 434 7.02 -1.58 -7.66
C HIS A 434 5.93 -0.75 -6.95
N GLY A 435 5.60 -1.08 -5.70
CA GLY A 435 4.73 -0.29 -4.85
C GLY A 435 5.39 0.99 -4.30
N ASN A 436 6.72 1.05 -4.26
CA ASN A 436 7.47 2.22 -3.77
C ASN A 436 7.52 3.34 -4.82
N ASN A 437 8.05 4.52 -4.45
CA ASN A 437 8.29 5.58 -5.44
C ASN A 437 9.45 5.19 -6.36
N LEU A 438 9.64 5.90 -7.47
CA LEU A 438 10.67 5.57 -8.45
C LEU A 438 12.09 5.55 -7.86
N ALA A 439 12.41 6.47 -6.95
CA ALA A 439 13.73 6.51 -6.31
C ALA A 439 13.97 5.26 -5.44
N ARG A 440 12.98 4.89 -4.63
CA ARG A 440 13.02 3.69 -3.79
C ARG A 440 12.94 2.41 -4.59
N GLN A 441 12.18 2.37 -5.68
CA GLN A 441 12.20 1.25 -6.62
C GLN A 441 13.64 1.01 -7.10
N TRP A 442 14.30 2.06 -7.58
CA TRP A 442 15.69 2.01 -8.00
C TRP A 442 16.61 1.50 -6.89
N ASP A 443 16.47 2.06 -5.68
CA ASP A 443 17.25 1.63 -4.52
C ASP A 443 17.00 0.16 -4.15
N PHE A 444 15.80 -0.40 -4.27
CA PHE A 444 15.48 -1.76 -3.83
C PHE A 444 15.69 -2.84 -4.89
N PHE A 445 15.87 -2.50 -6.17
CA PHE A 445 16.07 -3.52 -7.22
C PHE A 445 17.31 -4.39 -7.01
N HIS A 446 18.37 -3.91 -6.35
CA HIS A 446 19.53 -4.74 -6.05
C HIS A 446 19.20 -5.96 -5.18
N VAL A 447 18.29 -5.79 -4.20
CA VAL A 447 17.81 -6.90 -3.35
C VAL A 447 17.12 -7.95 -4.20
N ASN A 448 16.33 -7.51 -5.18
CA ASN A 448 15.67 -8.42 -6.12
C ASN A 448 16.70 -9.15 -7.00
N PHE A 449 17.77 -8.50 -7.44
CA PHE A 449 18.81 -9.17 -8.24
C PHE A 449 19.51 -10.29 -7.46
N ASP A 450 19.79 -10.07 -6.17
CA ASP A 450 20.38 -11.09 -5.30
C ASP A 450 19.42 -12.27 -5.07
N ASP A 451 18.15 -11.98 -4.76
CA ASP A 451 17.11 -13.00 -4.56
C ASP A 451 16.89 -13.86 -5.82
N PHE A 452 16.82 -13.25 -7.00
CA PHE A 452 16.68 -13.98 -8.26
C PHE A 452 17.95 -14.76 -8.62
N SER A 453 19.14 -14.28 -8.24
CA SER A 453 20.38 -15.04 -8.44
C SER A 453 20.39 -16.33 -7.62
N ILE A 454 19.91 -16.29 -6.38
CA ILE A 454 19.71 -17.49 -5.54
C ILE A 454 18.70 -18.42 -6.21
N LEU A 455 17.55 -17.88 -6.65
CA LEU A 455 16.48 -18.65 -7.29
C LEU A 455 16.95 -19.36 -8.58
N ILE A 456 17.78 -18.70 -9.39
CA ILE A 456 18.38 -19.28 -10.59
C ILE A 456 19.31 -20.44 -10.23
N ASN A 457 20.16 -20.30 -9.21
CA ASN A 457 21.08 -21.35 -8.78
C ASN A 457 20.33 -22.59 -8.28
N GLU A 458 19.27 -22.41 -7.49
CA GLU A 458 18.42 -23.50 -7.02
C GLU A 458 17.66 -24.18 -8.18
N ALA A 459 17.20 -23.39 -9.17
CA ALA A 459 16.58 -23.94 -10.37
C ALA A 459 17.55 -24.81 -11.18
N ILE A 460 18.81 -24.40 -11.32
CA ILE A 460 19.86 -25.18 -12.01
C ILE A 460 20.12 -26.49 -11.26
N GLN A 461 20.26 -26.44 -9.93
CA GLN A 461 20.47 -27.65 -9.12
C GLN A 461 19.31 -28.64 -9.30
N LEU A 462 18.06 -28.16 -9.23
CA LEU A 462 16.88 -28.99 -9.44
C LEU A 462 16.84 -29.60 -10.84
N GLU A 463 17.18 -28.81 -11.88
CA GLU A 463 17.26 -29.32 -13.25
C GLU A 463 18.29 -30.44 -13.40
N ASP A 464 19.47 -30.30 -12.79
CA ASP A 464 20.52 -31.30 -12.85
C ASP A 464 20.14 -32.59 -12.10
N GLU A 465 19.46 -32.47 -10.96
CA GLU A 465 18.89 -33.62 -10.25
C GLU A 465 17.82 -34.34 -11.10
N MET A 466 16.93 -33.57 -11.73
CA MET A 466 15.90 -34.11 -12.64
C MET A 466 16.52 -34.82 -13.85
N ARG A 467 17.57 -34.25 -14.45
CA ARG A 467 18.34 -34.89 -15.52
C ARG A 467 18.99 -36.19 -15.05
N GLY A 468 19.60 -36.18 -13.87
CA GLY A 468 20.21 -37.37 -13.27
C GLY A 468 19.19 -38.49 -13.01
N VAL A 469 17.97 -38.15 -12.61
CA VAL A 469 16.85 -39.11 -12.48
C VAL A 469 16.41 -39.64 -13.85
N ARG A 470 16.18 -38.77 -14.85
CA ARG A 470 15.84 -39.20 -16.23
C ARG A 470 16.86 -40.21 -16.74
N LEU A 471 18.15 -39.91 -16.62
CA LEU A 471 19.25 -40.80 -17.05
C LEU A 471 19.24 -42.16 -16.33
N ARG A 472 18.99 -42.19 -15.01
CA ARG A 472 18.89 -43.44 -14.23
C ARG A 472 17.70 -44.30 -14.67
N VAL A 473 16.55 -43.68 -14.98
CA VAL A 473 15.37 -44.38 -15.51
C VAL A 473 15.67 -44.95 -16.91
N PHE A 474 16.33 -44.20 -17.78
CA PHE A 474 16.76 -44.70 -19.09
C PHE A 474 17.75 -45.89 -18.98
N GLN A 475 18.71 -45.82 -18.05
CA GLN A 475 19.69 -46.89 -17.83
C GLN A 475 19.05 -48.16 -17.28
N THR A 476 18.12 -48.03 -16.33
CA THR A 476 17.39 -49.17 -15.74
C THR A 476 16.45 -49.83 -16.74
N GLN A 477 15.76 -49.06 -17.59
CA GLN A 477 14.96 -49.62 -18.69
C GLN A 477 15.83 -50.24 -19.81
N GLY A 478 17.05 -49.74 -20.03
CA GLY A 478 18.03 -50.33 -20.95
C GLY A 478 18.64 -51.65 -20.44
N LEU A 479 18.84 -51.79 -19.13
CA LEU A 479 19.39 -53.00 -18.49
C LEU A 479 18.41 -54.18 -18.45
N VAL A 480 17.09 -53.92 -18.46
CA VAL A 480 16.06 -54.98 -18.49
C VAL A 480 16.06 -55.76 -19.82
N LEU A 481 16.67 -55.22 -20.89
CA LEU A 481 16.74 -55.87 -22.20
C LEU A 481 17.94 -56.81 -22.39
N SER A 482 18.89 -56.92 -21.44
CA SER A 482 20.12 -57.72 -21.64
C SER A 482 20.30 -58.92 -20.72
N VAL A 483 19.32 -59.28 -19.88
CA VAL A 483 19.46 -60.40 -18.94
C VAL A 483 18.30 -61.38 -19.12
N GLY A 484 18.42 -62.24 -20.12
CA GLY A 484 17.48 -63.32 -20.41
C GLY A 484 18.17 -64.53 -21.03
N GLY A 485 19.21 -65.04 -20.38
CA GLY A 485 19.79 -66.35 -20.72
C GLY A 485 18.87 -67.45 -20.19
N VAL A 486 18.22 -68.20 -21.09
CA VAL A 486 17.38 -69.36 -20.75
C VAL A 486 18.28 -70.60 -20.64
N PRO A 487 18.17 -71.43 -19.58
CA PRO A 487 18.84 -72.73 -19.55
C PRO A 487 18.04 -73.73 -20.40
N VAL A 488 18.73 -74.44 -21.27
CA VAL A 488 18.17 -75.53 -22.10
C VAL A 488 18.17 -76.81 -21.27
N ASN A 489 17.00 -77.40 -21.05
CA ASN A 489 16.88 -78.81 -20.68
C ASN A 489 16.29 -79.56 -21.88
N ASP A 490 17.01 -80.58 -22.31
CA ASP A 490 16.59 -81.60 -23.25
C ASP A 490 15.51 -82.47 -22.59
N ASP A 491 14.31 -82.53 -23.18
CA ASP A 491 13.48 -83.73 -23.35
C ASP A 491 12.04 -83.33 -23.76
N ASP A 492 11.56 -84.05 -24.78
CA ASP A 492 10.17 -84.29 -25.22
C ASP A 492 9.41 -83.29 -26.14
N ASP A 493 9.16 -83.84 -27.34
CA ASP A 493 8.02 -83.74 -28.24
C ASP A 493 7.77 -82.48 -29.11
N ALA A 494 8.21 -82.63 -30.35
CA ALA A 494 7.93 -81.79 -31.50
C ALA A 494 6.51 -81.99 -32.05
N SER A 495 5.52 -81.28 -31.51
CA SER A 495 4.28 -80.97 -32.24
C SER A 495 3.46 -79.84 -31.62
N ASP A 496 4.02 -78.62 -31.51
CA ASP A 496 3.19 -77.40 -31.44
C ASP A 496 4.02 -76.12 -31.69
N TYR A 497 4.34 -75.83 -32.95
CA TYR A 497 5.02 -74.59 -33.37
C TYR A 497 4.04 -73.55 -33.94
N THR A 498 2.94 -73.24 -33.24
CA THR A 498 2.10 -72.07 -33.62
C THR A 498 1.54 -71.27 -32.44
N LYS A 499 2.20 -71.23 -31.28
CA LYS A 499 1.86 -70.24 -30.23
C LYS A 499 3.10 -69.62 -29.59
N ILE A 500 3.04 -68.29 -29.49
CA ILE A 500 4.01 -67.35 -28.87
C ILE A 500 5.17 -66.92 -29.79
N ILE A 501 4.82 -66.26 -30.90
CA ILE A 501 5.55 -65.06 -31.29
C ILE A 501 4.62 -63.91 -30.91
N GLN A 502 4.82 -63.33 -29.74
CA GLN A 502 4.32 -61.96 -29.55
C GLN A 502 5.15 -61.06 -30.46
N PRO A 503 4.52 -60.18 -31.26
CA PRO A 503 5.27 -59.24 -32.06
C PRO A 503 6.08 -58.37 -31.10
N MET A 504 7.39 -58.28 -31.30
CA MET A 504 8.17 -57.16 -30.79
C MET A 504 7.41 -55.91 -31.22
N THR A 505 6.86 -55.18 -30.25
CA THR A 505 6.38 -53.82 -30.49
C THR A 505 7.57 -53.06 -31.09
N PRO A 506 7.37 -52.37 -32.24
CA PRO A 506 8.47 -51.67 -32.87
C PRO A 506 8.97 -50.63 -31.87
N ILE A 507 10.26 -50.73 -31.53
CA ILE A 507 10.99 -49.68 -30.84
C ILE A 507 10.69 -48.39 -31.62
N PRO A 508 10.19 -47.31 -30.98
CA PRO A 508 9.98 -46.05 -31.67
C PRO A 508 11.27 -45.68 -32.40
N PRO A 509 11.22 -45.33 -33.70
CA PRO A 509 12.42 -45.02 -34.47
C PRO A 509 13.19 -43.91 -33.74
N LEU A 510 14.51 -43.90 -33.84
CA LEU A 510 15.40 -42.93 -33.18
C LEU A 510 14.91 -41.47 -33.31
N ILE A 511 14.18 -41.16 -34.39
CA ILE A 511 13.51 -39.88 -34.68
C ILE A 511 12.38 -39.52 -33.69
N GLU A 512 11.67 -40.50 -33.12
CA GLU A 512 10.61 -40.30 -32.12
C GLU A 512 11.19 -40.10 -30.70
N ARG A 513 12.35 -40.71 -30.40
CA ARG A 513 13.18 -40.36 -29.22
C ARG A 513 13.82 -38.98 -29.38
N LEU A 514 14.33 -38.65 -30.55
CA LEU A 514 14.85 -37.31 -30.86
C LEU A 514 13.72 -36.25 -30.88
N ARG A 515 12.47 -36.62 -31.19
CA ARG A 515 11.30 -35.72 -31.04
C ARG A 515 10.93 -35.44 -29.58
N LEU A 516 11.20 -36.40 -28.67
CA LEU A 516 11.14 -36.17 -27.22
C LEU A 516 12.35 -35.36 -26.72
N GLU A 517 13.50 -35.42 -27.40
CA GLU A 517 14.70 -34.62 -27.09
C GLU A 517 14.70 -33.20 -27.71
N ASN A 518 13.86 -32.90 -28.71
CA ASN A 518 13.90 -31.62 -29.48
C ASN A 518 12.60 -30.80 -29.55
N LYS A 519 11.60 -31.02 -28.69
CA LYS A 519 10.72 -29.90 -28.35
C LYS A 519 11.51 -29.05 -27.38
N MET A 520 11.89 -27.83 -27.79
CA MET A 520 12.62 -26.84 -26.99
C MET A 520 11.91 -26.63 -25.64
N GLU A 521 12.18 -27.48 -24.66
CA GLU A 521 11.86 -27.26 -23.26
C GLU A 521 12.83 -26.15 -22.82
N TYR A 522 12.32 -24.93 -22.65
CA TYR A 522 13.14 -23.88 -22.07
C TYR A 522 13.48 -24.30 -20.64
N PRO A 523 14.77 -24.26 -20.24
CA PRO A 523 15.18 -24.49 -18.85
C PRO A 523 14.36 -23.64 -17.87
N LEU A 524 14.06 -24.20 -16.70
CA LEU A 524 13.43 -23.49 -15.60
C LEU A 524 14.28 -22.30 -15.14
N SER A 525 15.60 -22.44 -15.15
CA SER A 525 16.57 -21.38 -14.94
C SER A 525 16.39 -20.21 -15.93
N ASN A 526 16.02 -20.48 -17.19
CA ASN A 526 15.76 -19.43 -18.19
C ASN A 526 14.49 -18.63 -17.89
N PHE A 527 13.48 -19.24 -17.26
CA PHE A 527 12.27 -18.53 -16.84
C PHE A 527 12.62 -17.43 -15.82
N PHE A 528 13.46 -17.75 -14.83
CA PHE A 528 13.93 -16.78 -13.83
C PHE A 528 14.90 -15.76 -14.43
N LEU A 529 15.78 -16.21 -15.32
CA LEU A 529 16.70 -15.33 -16.04
C LEU A 529 15.96 -14.29 -16.90
N TYR A 530 14.84 -14.66 -17.52
CA TYR A 530 14.03 -13.71 -18.28
C TYR A 530 13.47 -12.61 -17.38
N THR A 531 12.89 -12.96 -16.23
CA THR A 531 12.34 -11.99 -15.27
C THR A 531 13.41 -11.04 -14.73
N ILE A 532 14.60 -11.53 -14.37
CA ILE A 532 15.68 -10.66 -13.86
C ILE A 532 16.20 -9.73 -14.95
N LEU A 533 16.37 -10.19 -16.20
CA LEU A 533 16.82 -9.33 -17.31
C LEU A 533 15.84 -8.19 -17.60
N GLU A 534 14.54 -8.49 -17.61
CA GLU A 534 13.48 -7.48 -17.75
C GLU A 534 13.45 -6.48 -16.57
N THR A 535 13.83 -6.95 -15.38
CA THR A 535 13.93 -6.10 -14.18
C THR A 535 15.19 -5.21 -14.24
N MET A 536 16.32 -5.73 -14.73
CA MET A 536 17.55 -4.96 -14.97
C MET A 536 17.34 -3.87 -16.01
N HIS A 537 16.64 -4.19 -17.11
CA HIS A 537 16.29 -3.18 -18.12
C HIS A 537 15.44 -2.05 -17.53
N HIS A 538 14.45 -2.40 -16.70
CA HIS A 538 13.62 -1.42 -16.02
C HIS A 538 14.39 -0.59 -14.98
N TYR A 539 15.33 -1.19 -14.25
CA TYR A 539 16.22 -0.49 -13.32
C TYR A 539 17.03 0.62 -14.02
N PHE A 540 17.65 0.32 -15.17
CA PHE A 540 18.36 1.34 -15.95
C PHE A 540 17.41 2.41 -16.51
N TRP A 541 16.22 2.01 -16.99
CA TRP A 541 15.21 2.95 -17.46
C TRP A 541 14.81 3.96 -16.36
N ILE A 542 14.60 3.50 -15.13
CA ILE A 542 14.32 4.38 -13.98
C ILE A 542 15.51 5.30 -13.72
N GLY A 543 16.74 4.80 -13.77
CA GLY A 543 17.94 5.62 -13.58
C GLY A 543 18.03 6.80 -14.56
N PHE A 544 17.60 6.59 -15.81
CA PHE A 544 17.46 7.69 -16.78
C PHE A 544 16.33 8.66 -16.43
N GLN A 545 15.16 8.18 -16.01
CA GLN A 545 14.03 9.03 -15.59
C GLN A 545 14.40 9.92 -14.40
N LEU A 546 15.12 9.35 -13.43
CA LEU A 546 15.61 10.05 -12.24
C LEU A 546 16.86 10.91 -12.50
N ARG A 547 17.40 10.89 -13.73
CA ARG A 547 18.60 11.63 -14.14
C ARG A 547 19.82 11.31 -13.26
N LEU A 548 19.98 10.04 -12.90
CA LEU A 548 21.11 9.58 -12.09
C LEU A 548 22.40 9.49 -12.90
N PHE A 549 22.30 9.27 -14.21
CA PHE A 549 23.44 9.17 -15.10
C PHE A 549 23.81 10.54 -15.68
N LEU A 550 25.12 10.81 -15.74
CA LEU A 550 25.65 11.99 -16.40
C LEU A 550 25.72 11.76 -17.93
N PRO A 551 25.66 12.82 -18.76
CA PRO A 551 25.61 12.66 -20.22
C PRO A 551 26.78 11.86 -20.83
N PHE A 552 27.96 11.87 -20.21
CA PHE A 552 29.11 11.09 -20.67
C PHE A 552 28.99 9.59 -20.34
N GLU A 553 28.16 9.23 -19.35
CA GLU A 553 27.90 7.84 -18.94
C GLU A 553 26.90 7.16 -19.85
N PHE A 554 26.08 7.93 -20.58
CA PHE A 554 24.99 7.39 -21.41
C PHE A 554 25.47 6.33 -22.39
N ILE A 555 26.62 6.52 -23.03
CA ILE A 555 27.17 5.56 -23.99
C ILE A 555 27.46 4.21 -23.33
N TYR A 556 27.94 4.22 -22.08
CA TYR A 556 28.29 3.00 -21.33
C TYR A 556 27.07 2.29 -20.76
N VAL A 557 26.01 3.03 -20.43
CA VAL A 557 24.77 2.46 -19.89
C VAL A 557 23.84 1.95 -21.01
N TYR A 558 23.87 2.60 -22.18
CA TYR A 558 23.10 2.14 -23.35
C TYR A 558 23.72 0.94 -24.07
N TRP A 559 25.05 0.85 -24.07
CA TRP A 559 25.78 -0.29 -24.64
C TRP A 559 25.72 -1.47 -23.68
#